data_AF-A0A4Q3AIA4-F1
#
_entry.id   AF-A0A4Q3AIA4-F1
#
_cell.length_a   1.000
_cell.length_b   1.000
_cell.length_c   1.000
_cell.angle_alpha   90.00
_cell.angle_beta   90.00
_cell.angle_gamma   90.00
#
_symmetry.space_group_name_H-M   'P 1'
#
loop_
_entity.id
_entity.type
_entity.pdbx_description
1 polymer ?
#
loop_
_entity_poly.entity_id
_entity_poly.type
_entity_poly.pdbx_seq_one_letter_code
_entity_poly.pdbx_strand_id
1 'polypeptide(L)'
;MSQNMRDLMRLVESQQLDELQGVKGHAQAAAPLDSHDAVIDYLESKGFKRLGDGEYGGVFDHPSFKGRYVLKVFRDPMYEAFLGYCAKHPQNPHLPKIVGKVMPIGKLAHMVRIERLQDMPKQLFVNLKLDRIVASLEWPPTSHPEQMALQNAIQQGNLHSLYTTLMSLTQAKPGRGRIDLHYGNFMLRGETIVISDPYAGAKTVFKREY
;
A
#
# COMPACT_ATOMS: atom_id res chain seq x y z
N MET A 1 6.88 27.32 6.55
CA MET A 1 7.03 26.27 5.51
C MET A 1 7.35 24.97 6.20
N SER A 2 6.52 23.94 6.06
CA SER A 2 6.84 22.61 6.58
C SER A 2 8.02 22.04 5.80
N GLN A 3 9.01 21.50 6.52
CA GLN A 3 10.17 20.74 6.03
C GLN A 3 9.83 19.81 4.84
N ASN A 4 8.62 19.25 4.85
CA ASN A 4 8.02 18.26 3.97
C ASN A 4 8.05 18.56 2.45
N MET A 5 7.92 19.82 2.03
CA MET A 5 7.87 20.16 0.58
C MET A 5 9.26 20.05 -0.08
N ARG A 6 10.32 20.35 0.68
CA ARG A 6 11.70 20.24 0.20
C ARG A 6 12.11 18.79 0.00
N ASP A 7 11.65 17.89 0.87
CA ASP A 7 11.94 16.46 0.76
C ASP A 7 11.28 15.83 -0.47
N LEU A 8 10.13 16.36 -0.90
CA LEU A 8 9.44 15.92 -2.12
C LEU A 8 10.14 16.41 -3.39
N MET A 9 10.64 17.65 -3.40
CA MET A 9 11.46 18.16 -4.51
C MET A 9 12.79 17.41 -4.63
N ARG A 10 13.45 17.09 -3.50
CA ARG A 10 14.66 16.25 -3.48
C ARG A 10 14.44 14.88 -4.12
N LEU A 11 13.26 14.29 -3.93
CA LEU A 11 12.89 12.98 -4.51
C LEU A 11 12.86 12.98 -6.05
N VAL A 12 12.60 14.14 -6.65
CA VAL A 12 12.55 14.35 -8.11
C VAL A 12 13.89 14.87 -8.64
N GLU A 13 14.59 15.70 -7.87
CA GLU A 13 15.78 16.44 -8.30
C GLU A 13 17.12 15.74 -8.00
N SER A 14 17.20 14.80 -7.04
CA SER A 14 18.48 14.14 -6.70
C SER A 14 18.67 12.80 -7.43
N GLN A 15 19.45 12.83 -8.53
CA GLN A 15 20.09 11.64 -9.08
C GLN A 15 21.25 11.09 -8.22
N GLN A 16 21.56 11.67 -7.07
CA GLN A 16 22.59 11.17 -6.17
C GLN A 16 22.08 11.18 -4.73
N LEU A 17 22.10 10.00 -4.12
CA LEU A 17 22.02 9.80 -2.68
C LEU A 17 23.15 10.62 -2.02
N ASP A 18 22.80 11.75 -1.46
CA ASP A 18 23.41 12.26 -0.22
C ASP A 18 22.27 12.47 0.78
N GLU A 19 21.79 11.34 1.31
CA GLU A 19 20.94 11.30 2.50
C GLU A 19 21.76 11.78 3.71
N LEU A 20 21.96 13.11 3.90
CA LEU A 20 22.18 13.81 5.19
C LEU A 20 22.76 15.24 5.12
N GLN A 21 22.63 16.01 4.02
CA GLN A 21 22.99 17.44 4.08
C GLN A 21 21.80 18.36 3.77
N GLY A 22 21.25 18.93 4.83
CA GLY A 22 20.30 20.04 4.74
C GLY A 22 21.03 21.32 4.35
N VAL A 23 20.50 22.09 3.40
CA VAL A 23 20.72 23.55 3.30
C VAL A 23 19.52 24.20 2.59
N LYS A 24 19.20 25.39 3.09
CA LYS A 24 18.21 26.39 2.69
C LYS A 24 18.34 26.79 1.21
N GLY A 25 17.20 26.92 0.52
CA GLY A 25 17.15 27.65 -0.75
C GLY A 25 15.86 27.37 -1.51
N HIS A 26 15.22 28.44 -1.99
CA HIS A 26 14.08 28.46 -2.91
C HIS A 26 12.71 28.16 -2.29
N ALA A 27 12.05 29.26 -1.93
CA ALA A 27 10.68 29.34 -1.48
C ALA A 27 9.88 30.17 -2.49
N GLN A 28 9.22 29.52 -3.44
CA GLN A 28 8.18 30.17 -4.23
C GLN A 28 6.97 29.24 -4.37
N ALA A 29 5.84 29.75 -3.84
CA ALA A 29 4.44 29.38 -4.09
C ALA A 29 4.11 27.89 -4.26
N ALA A 30 4.14 27.13 -3.17
CA ALA A 30 3.44 25.84 -3.15
C ALA A 30 1.96 26.10 -2.83
N ALA A 31 1.07 25.68 -3.74
CA ALA A 31 -0.36 25.63 -3.46
C ALA A 31 -0.59 24.73 -2.21
N PRO A 32 -1.60 25.05 -1.38
CA PRO A 32 -1.99 24.20 -0.27
C PRO A 32 -2.26 22.75 -0.73
N LEU A 33 -1.44 21.79 -0.28
CA LEU A 33 -1.62 20.35 -0.54
C LEU A 33 -2.62 19.73 0.45
N ASP A 34 -3.79 20.36 0.51
CA ASP A 34 -4.77 20.16 1.57
C ASP A 34 -5.82 19.12 1.17
N SER A 35 -5.98 18.91 -0.14
CA SER A 35 -6.91 17.98 -0.76
C SER A 35 -6.19 16.85 -1.50
N HIS A 36 -6.97 15.86 -1.94
CA HIS A 36 -6.50 14.73 -2.75
C HIS A 36 -6.02 15.20 -4.12
N ASP A 37 -6.91 15.94 -4.77
CA ASP A 37 -6.70 16.46 -6.11
C ASP A 37 -5.47 17.38 -6.12
N ALA A 38 -5.28 18.24 -5.11
CA ALA A 38 -4.10 19.09 -5.02
C ALA A 38 -2.78 18.28 -4.93
N VAL A 39 -2.77 17.15 -4.21
CA VAL A 39 -1.58 16.28 -4.13
C VAL A 39 -1.36 15.52 -5.44
N ILE A 40 -2.43 15.01 -6.05
CA ILE A 40 -2.37 14.34 -7.36
C ILE A 40 -1.85 15.31 -8.43
N ASP A 41 -2.51 16.45 -8.59
CA ASP A 41 -2.18 17.47 -9.60
C ASP A 41 -0.74 17.94 -9.42
N TYR A 42 -0.30 18.13 -8.17
CA TYR A 42 1.09 18.46 -7.88
C TYR A 42 2.04 17.37 -8.35
N LEU A 43 1.80 16.09 -8.03
CA LEU A 43 2.67 15.00 -8.46
C LEU A 43 2.69 14.85 -9.98
N GLU A 44 1.54 14.93 -10.64
CA GLU A 44 1.45 14.87 -12.10
C GLU A 44 2.20 16.04 -12.75
N SER A 45 2.09 17.26 -12.19
CA SER A 45 2.87 18.42 -12.64
C SER A 45 4.40 18.24 -12.51
N LYS A 46 4.84 17.33 -11.63
CA LYS A 46 6.25 16.96 -11.43
C LYS A 46 6.68 15.74 -12.26
N GLY A 47 5.85 15.30 -13.21
CA GLY A 47 6.17 14.20 -14.13
C GLY A 47 5.90 12.81 -13.55
N PHE A 48 5.21 12.69 -12.42
CA PHE A 48 4.74 11.41 -11.95
C PHE A 48 3.57 10.92 -12.80
N LYS A 49 3.57 9.63 -13.11
CA LYS A 49 2.46 8.95 -13.77
C LYS A 49 1.60 8.26 -12.73
N ARG A 50 0.33 8.62 -12.62
CA ARG A 50 -0.64 7.89 -11.80
C ARG A 50 -0.85 6.47 -12.35
N LEU A 51 -0.72 5.47 -11.48
CA LEU A 51 -0.95 4.05 -11.80
C LEU A 51 -2.32 3.56 -11.30
N GLY A 52 -2.81 4.13 -10.20
CA GLY A 52 -4.12 3.84 -9.64
C GLY A 52 -4.44 4.77 -8.49
N ASP A 53 -5.73 4.94 -8.22
CA ASP A 53 -6.25 5.78 -7.16
C ASP A 53 -7.36 5.06 -6.39
N GLY A 54 -7.53 5.47 -5.13
CA GLY A 54 -8.59 4.99 -4.26
C GLY A 54 -9.02 6.09 -3.30
N GLU A 55 -10.06 5.82 -2.51
CA GLU A 55 -10.67 6.81 -1.61
C GLU A 55 -9.66 7.45 -0.63
N TYR A 56 -8.59 6.74 -0.27
CA TYR A 56 -7.63 7.17 0.74
C TYR A 56 -6.22 7.41 0.21
N GLY A 57 -6.02 7.44 -1.11
CA GLY A 57 -4.68 7.64 -1.66
C GLY A 57 -4.53 7.47 -3.17
N GLY A 58 -3.28 7.40 -3.60
CA GLY A 58 -2.89 7.17 -4.99
C GLY A 58 -1.54 6.49 -5.09
N VAL A 59 -1.34 5.74 -6.17
CA VAL A 59 -0.07 5.08 -6.50
C VAL A 59 0.49 5.72 -7.77
N PHE A 60 1.76 6.08 -7.73
CA PHE A 60 2.42 6.81 -8.80
C PHE A 60 3.74 6.16 -9.17
N ASP A 61 4.06 6.24 -10.45
CA ASP A 61 5.35 5.90 -11.02
C ASP A 61 6.11 7.17 -11.40
N HIS A 62 7.42 7.05 -11.55
CA HIS A 62 8.24 8.11 -12.08
C HIS A 62 9.41 7.52 -12.89
N PRO A 63 9.79 8.09 -14.05
CA PRO A 63 10.89 7.57 -14.87
C PRO A 63 12.21 7.38 -14.11
N SER A 64 12.50 8.26 -13.13
CA SER A 64 13.71 8.14 -12.29
C SER A 64 13.74 6.88 -11.41
N PHE A 65 12.59 6.26 -11.15
CA PHE A 65 12.50 5.04 -10.36
C PHE A 65 13.02 3.82 -11.13
N LYS A 66 13.06 3.92 -12.47
CA LYS A 66 13.53 2.85 -13.38
C LYS A 66 12.80 1.52 -13.12
N GLY A 67 11.49 1.60 -12.82
CA GLY A 67 10.64 0.44 -12.54
C GLY A 67 10.90 -0.28 -11.22
N ARG A 68 11.81 0.22 -10.36
CA ARG A 68 12.20 -0.47 -9.11
C ARG A 68 11.16 -0.35 -8.00
N TYR A 69 10.48 0.79 -7.93
CA TYR A 69 9.51 1.10 -6.89
C TYR A 69 8.46 2.07 -7.43
N VAL A 70 7.36 2.20 -6.70
CA VAL A 70 6.28 3.17 -6.91
C VAL A 70 6.15 4.03 -5.67
N LEU A 71 5.58 5.22 -5.81
CA LEU A 71 5.25 6.11 -4.71
C LEU A 71 3.77 5.89 -4.34
N LYS A 72 3.48 5.43 -3.13
CA LYS A 72 2.12 5.42 -2.57
C LYS A 72 1.96 6.68 -1.73
N VAL A 73 0.91 7.45 -2.02
CA VAL A 73 0.41 8.55 -1.19
C VAL A 73 -0.82 8.04 -0.45
N PHE A 74 -0.92 8.33 0.85
CA PHE A 74 -2.01 7.87 1.69
C PHE A 74 -2.32 8.83 2.84
N ARG A 75 -3.56 8.79 3.35
CA ARG A 75 -3.98 9.45 4.61
C ARG A 75 -4.43 8.47 5.69
N ASP A 76 -4.49 7.18 5.36
CA ASP A 76 -5.09 6.18 6.23
C ASP A 76 -4.12 5.74 7.35
N PRO A 77 -4.45 5.99 8.64
CA PRO A 77 -3.66 5.47 9.76
C PRO A 77 -3.61 3.93 9.81
N MET A 78 -4.62 3.25 9.24
CA MET A 78 -4.62 1.79 9.12
C MET A 78 -3.56 1.32 8.12
N TYR A 79 -3.37 2.06 7.03
CA TYR A 79 -2.27 1.80 6.10
C TYR A 79 -0.92 2.04 6.77
N GLU A 80 -0.78 3.09 7.57
CA GLU A 80 0.45 3.34 8.34
C GLU A 80 0.78 2.19 9.31
N ALA A 81 -0.23 1.67 10.01
CA ALA A 81 -0.09 0.50 10.86
C ALA A 81 0.33 -0.75 10.07
N PHE A 82 -0.23 -0.92 8.86
CA PHE A 82 0.18 -1.99 7.95
C PHE A 82 1.64 -1.85 7.52
N LEU A 83 2.10 -0.66 7.15
CA LEU A 83 3.52 -0.40 6.85
C LEU A 83 4.43 -0.75 8.04
N GLY A 84 3.99 -0.41 9.26
CA GLY A 84 4.68 -0.79 10.49
C GLY A 84 4.74 -2.31 10.70
N TYR A 85 3.69 -3.04 10.32
CA TYR A 85 3.67 -4.51 10.33
C TYR A 85 4.65 -5.08 9.29
N CYS A 86 4.67 -4.56 8.06
CA CYS A 86 5.62 -4.98 7.02
C CYS A 86 7.09 -4.79 7.46
N ALA A 87 7.40 -3.64 8.05
CA ALA A 87 8.75 -3.34 8.54
C ALA A 87 9.24 -4.30 9.63
N LYS A 88 8.32 -4.85 10.44
CA LYS A 88 8.64 -5.85 11.48
C LYS A 88 8.78 -7.27 10.93
N HIS A 89 8.31 -7.53 9.71
CA HIS A 89 8.32 -8.86 9.08
C HIS A 89 8.96 -8.82 7.68
N PRO A 90 10.20 -8.30 7.54
CA PRO A 90 10.80 -8.03 6.23
C PRO A 90 11.08 -9.29 5.38
N GLN A 91 11.11 -10.47 6.01
CA GLN A 91 11.33 -11.75 5.34
C GLN A 91 10.04 -12.42 4.85
N ASN A 92 8.87 -11.87 5.19
CA ASN A 92 7.61 -12.46 4.74
C ASN A 92 7.41 -12.18 3.23
N PRO A 93 7.38 -13.21 2.37
CA PRO A 93 7.30 -13.01 0.92
C PRO A 93 5.94 -12.44 0.48
N HIS A 94 4.90 -12.55 1.31
CA HIS A 94 3.55 -12.08 1.00
C HIS A 94 3.27 -10.64 1.44
N LEU A 95 4.29 -9.93 1.95
CA LEU A 95 4.22 -8.52 2.30
C LEU A 95 5.03 -7.66 1.32
N PRO A 96 4.62 -6.40 1.09
CA PRO A 96 5.36 -5.48 0.26
C PRO A 96 6.67 -5.06 0.93
N LYS A 97 7.70 -4.86 0.12
CA LYS A 97 8.98 -4.30 0.53
C LYS A 97 8.90 -2.79 0.52
N ILE A 98 9.18 -2.20 1.68
CA ILE A 98 9.20 -0.75 1.87
C ILE A 98 10.59 -0.21 1.53
N VAL A 99 10.65 0.84 0.71
CA VAL A 99 11.89 1.44 0.22
C VAL A 99 12.10 2.81 0.89
N GLY A 100 12.84 2.82 1.98
CA GLY A 100 13.10 4.02 2.77
C GLY A 100 12.01 4.28 3.83
N LYS A 101 11.81 5.55 4.19
CA LYS A 101 10.93 5.95 5.29
C LYS A 101 9.61 6.51 4.78
N VAL A 102 8.57 6.41 5.60
CA VAL A 102 7.33 7.17 5.44
C VAL A 102 7.66 8.65 5.62
N MET A 103 7.21 9.48 4.69
CA MET A 103 7.44 10.92 4.67
C MET A 103 6.11 11.66 4.67
N PRO A 104 5.92 12.66 5.54
CA PRO A 104 4.70 13.48 5.51
C PRO A 104 4.64 14.35 4.25
N ILE A 105 3.45 14.50 3.69
CA ILE A 105 3.08 15.46 2.64
C ILE A 105 2.02 16.40 3.24
N GLY A 106 2.42 17.63 3.55
CA GLY A 106 1.55 18.58 4.24
C GLY A 106 1.20 18.11 5.66
N LYS A 107 -0.01 18.44 6.12
CA LYS A 107 -0.48 18.15 7.49
C LYS A 107 -1.19 16.80 7.64
N LEU A 108 -1.73 16.27 6.55
CA LEU A 108 -2.74 15.22 6.62
C LEU A 108 -2.37 13.98 5.79
N ALA A 109 -1.45 14.10 4.83
CA ALA A 109 -1.03 12.99 3.97
C ALA A 109 0.40 12.56 4.26
N HIS A 110 0.69 11.32 3.89
CA HIS A 110 2.00 10.71 3.90
C HIS A 110 2.29 10.09 2.54
N MET A 111 3.56 9.84 2.29
CA MET A 111 4.02 9.04 1.16
C MET A 111 5.07 8.04 1.60
N VAL A 112 5.17 6.97 0.83
CA VAL A 112 6.20 5.95 0.99
C VAL A 112 6.53 5.37 -0.37
N ARG A 113 7.80 5.05 -0.60
CA ARG A 113 8.18 4.24 -1.76
C ARG A 113 8.01 2.77 -1.39
N ILE A 114 7.31 2.03 -2.22
CA ILE A 114 7.12 0.58 -2.08
C ILE A 114 7.60 -0.09 -3.36
N GLU A 115 8.06 -1.34 -3.28
CA GLU A 115 8.41 -2.07 -4.49
C GLU A 115 7.29 -2.03 -5.53
N ARG A 116 7.65 -2.12 -6.80
CA ARG A 116 6.67 -2.23 -7.86
C ARG A 116 6.12 -3.66 -7.90
N LEU A 117 4.80 -3.77 -7.81
CA LEU A 117 4.06 -5.03 -7.96
C LEU A 117 3.23 -5.00 -9.24
N GLN A 118 2.80 -6.18 -9.69
CA GLN A 118 1.90 -6.35 -10.83
C GLN A 118 0.48 -6.64 -10.34
N ASP A 119 -0.52 -6.22 -11.09
CA ASP A 119 -1.90 -6.57 -10.78
C ASP A 119 -2.08 -8.09 -10.86
N MET A 120 -2.76 -8.66 -9.87
CA MET A 120 -3.17 -10.06 -9.95
C MET A 120 -4.26 -10.20 -11.02
N PRO A 121 -4.19 -11.17 -11.94
CA PRO A 121 -5.32 -11.46 -12.82
C PRO A 121 -6.54 -11.94 -12.02
N LYS A 122 -7.72 -11.38 -12.27
CA LYS A 122 -8.96 -11.79 -11.58
C LYS A 122 -9.24 -13.29 -11.65
N GLN A 123 -8.92 -13.92 -12.79
CA GLN A 123 -9.09 -15.36 -12.93
C GLN A 123 -8.18 -16.16 -11.99
N LEU A 124 -6.96 -15.69 -11.73
CA LEU A 124 -6.05 -16.33 -10.77
C LEU A 124 -6.63 -16.27 -9.36
N PHE A 125 -7.15 -15.11 -8.96
CA PHE A 125 -7.82 -14.93 -7.67
C PHE A 125 -8.99 -15.91 -7.46
N VAL A 126 -9.83 -16.06 -8.49
CA VAL A 126 -10.98 -17.00 -8.47
C VAL A 126 -10.51 -18.46 -8.46
N ASN A 127 -9.54 -18.82 -9.30
CA ASN A 127 -9.02 -20.20 -9.40
C ASN A 127 -8.40 -20.67 -8.08
N LEU A 128 -7.72 -19.76 -7.37
CA LEU A 128 -7.12 -20.01 -6.06
C LEU A 128 -8.14 -19.97 -4.91
N LYS A 129 -9.41 -19.64 -5.18
CA LYS A 129 -10.49 -19.53 -4.18
C LYS A 129 -10.12 -18.57 -3.04
N LEU A 130 -9.41 -17.48 -3.38
CA LEU A 130 -8.94 -16.51 -2.39
C LEU A 130 -10.11 -15.77 -1.71
N ASP A 131 -11.23 -15.58 -2.41
CA ASP A 131 -12.48 -15.08 -1.84
C ASP A 131 -12.96 -15.96 -0.67
N ARG A 132 -12.99 -17.29 -0.86
CA ARG A 132 -13.42 -18.24 0.17
C ARG A 132 -12.42 -18.29 1.32
N ILE A 133 -11.13 -18.26 1.03
CA ILE A 133 -10.08 -18.24 2.05
C ILE A 133 -10.21 -16.98 2.91
N VAL A 134 -10.36 -15.81 2.28
CA VAL A 134 -10.54 -14.55 3.01
C VAL A 134 -11.82 -14.55 3.84
N ALA A 135 -12.96 -14.98 3.27
CA ALA A 135 -14.22 -15.08 4.01
C ALA A 135 -14.09 -15.96 5.27
N SER A 136 -13.28 -17.01 5.20
CA SER A 136 -13.02 -17.90 6.35
C SER A 136 -12.26 -17.25 7.50
N LEU A 137 -11.56 -16.13 7.26
CA LEU A 137 -10.86 -15.37 8.31
C LEU A 137 -11.86 -14.63 9.20
N GLU A 138 -12.97 -14.15 8.63
CA GLU A 138 -14.03 -13.46 9.35
C GLU A 138 -15.11 -14.42 9.87
N TRP A 139 -15.41 -15.47 9.09
CA TRP A 139 -16.39 -16.50 9.41
C TRP A 139 -15.75 -17.89 9.34
N PRO A 140 -15.07 -18.32 10.41
CA PRO A 140 -14.39 -19.60 10.44
C PRO A 140 -15.36 -20.76 10.15
N PRO A 141 -14.92 -21.78 9.37
CA PRO A 141 -15.77 -22.92 9.04
C PRO A 141 -16.20 -23.68 10.29
N THR A 142 -17.51 -23.86 10.45
CA THR A 142 -18.09 -24.47 11.67
C THR A 142 -18.36 -25.96 11.49
N SER A 143 -18.43 -26.43 10.25
CA SER A 143 -18.66 -27.84 9.92
C SER A 143 -17.42 -28.52 9.34
N HIS A 144 -17.32 -29.84 9.53
CA HIS A 144 -16.22 -30.64 8.99
C HIS A 144 -16.10 -30.55 7.44
N PRO A 145 -17.20 -30.58 6.65
CA PRO A 145 -17.11 -30.37 5.20
C PRO A 145 -16.54 -29.01 4.80
N GLU A 146 -16.90 -27.93 5.51
CA GLU A 146 -16.36 -26.59 5.25
C GLU A 146 -14.87 -26.51 5.57
N GLN A 147 -14.45 -27.12 6.69
CA GLN A 147 -13.03 -27.21 7.09
C GLN A 147 -12.22 -27.96 6.04
N MET A 148 -12.70 -29.13 5.59
CA MET A 148 -12.04 -29.90 4.52
C MET A 148 -11.95 -29.08 3.23
N ALA A 149 -13.01 -28.37 2.86
CA ALA A 149 -13.00 -27.57 1.63
C ALA A 149 -12.02 -26.38 1.70
N LEU A 150 -11.87 -25.74 2.87
CA LEU A 150 -10.85 -24.71 3.09
C LEU A 150 -9.44 -25.31 3.02
N GLN A 151 -9.20 -26.43 3.71
CA GLN A 151 -7.91 -27.13 3.68
C GLN A 151 -7.53 -27.55 2.26
N ASN A 152 -8.47 -28.11 1.50
CA ASN A 152 -8.28 -28.48 0.11
C ASN A 152 -7.94 -27.27 -0.77
N ALA A 153 -8.58 -26.12 -0.57
CA ALA A 153 -8.24 -24.90 -1.31
C ALA A 153 -6.81 -24.43 -1.01
N ILE A 154 -6.42 -24.42 0.27
CA ILE A 154 -5.06 -24.04 0.70
C ILE A 154 -4.03 -25.01 0.13
N GLN A 155 -4.30 -26.32 0.18
CA GLN A 155 -3.38 -27.34 -0.32
C GLN A 155 -3.25 -27.32 -1.85
N GLN A 156 -4.37 -27.28 -2.58
CA GLN A 156 -4.38 -27.27 -4.05
C GLN A 156 -3.69 -26.03 -4.63
N GLY A 157 -3.84 -24.87 -3.99
CA GLY A 157 -3.17 -23.63 -4.40
C GLY A 157 -1.75 -23.47 -3.85
N ASN A 158 -1.26 -24.41 -3.04
CA ASN A 158 0.00 -24.28 -2.29
C ASN A 158 0.09 -22.96 -1.47
N LEU A 159 -1.00 -22.61 -0.78
CA LEU A 159 -1.20 -21.30 -0.15
C LEU A 159 -0.91 -21.26 1.36
N HIS A 160 -0.24 -22.27 1.93
CA HIS A 160 -0.04 -22.36 3.38
C HIS A 160 0.65 -21.13 3.98
N SER A 161 1.73 -20.64 3.35
CA SER A 161 2.45 -19.45 3.81
C SER A 161 1.63 -18.17 3.64
N LEU A 162 0.85 -18.06 2.56
CA LEU A 162 -0.07 -16.94 2.35
C LEU A 162 -1.17 -16.94 3.41
N TYR A 163 -1.80 -18.08 3.65
CA TYR A 163 -2.84 -18.24 4.67
C TYR A 163 -2.32 -17.88 6.07
N THR A 164 -1.11 -18.32 6.41
CA THR A 164 -0.45 -17.95 7.67
C THR A 164 -0.26 -16.43 7.78
N THR A 165 0.12 -15.76 6.68
CA THR A 165 0.25 -14.30 6.63
C THR A 165 -1.10 -13.60 6.82
N LEU A 166 -2.15 -14.09 6.14
CA LEU A 166 -3.51 -13.56 6.25
C LEU A 166 -4.05 -13.67 7.68
N MET A 167 -3.84 -14.81 8.33
CA MET A 167 -4.20 -15.02 9.74
C MET A 167 -3.45 -14.04 10.65
N SER A 168 -2.13 -13.89 10.44
CA SER A 168 -1.32 -12.99 11.27
C SER A 168 -1.70 -11.52 11.09
N LEU A 169 -2.01 -11.08 9.87
CA LEU A 169 -2.54 -9.74 9.61
C LEU A 169 -3.91 -9.55 10.30
N THR A 170 -4.79 -10.54 10.21
CA THR A 170 -6.11 -10.47 10.86
C THR A 170 -5.99 -10.31 12.38
N GLN A 171 -5.03 -11.01 13.00
CA GLN A 171 -4.72 -10.90 14.43
C GLN A 171 -4.03 -9.57 14.79
N ALA A 172 -3.18 -9.04 13.90
CA ALA A 172 -2.45 -7.79 14.09
C ALA A 172 -3.25 -6.54 13.71
N LYS A 173 -4.53 -6.70 13.33
CA LYS A 173 -5.38 -5.60 12.87
C LYS A 173 -5.49 -4.50 13.94
N PRO A 174 -5.19 -3.23 13.59
CA PRO A 174 -5.23 -2.13 14.54
C PRO A 174 -6.67 -1.76 14.94
N GLY A 175 -7.00 -1.88 16.24
CA GLY A 175 -8.20 -1.31 16.86
C GLY A 175 -9.50 -1.44 16.03
N ARG A 176 -10.07 -0.29 15.64
CA ARG A 176 -11.33 -0.17 14.87
C ARG A 176 -11.18 -0.42 13.35
N GLY A 177 -10.00 -0.78 12.88
CA GLY A 177 -9.81 -1.18 11.47
C GLY A 177 -10.71 -2.35 11.12
N ARG A 178 -11.11 -2.43 9.85
CA ARG A 178 -11.81 -3.56 9.24
C ARG A 178 -10.85 -4.27 8.30
N ILE A 179 -11.06 -5.56 8.10
CA ILE A 179 -10.35 -6.30 7.06
C ILE A 179 -10.85 -5.78 5.71
N ASP A 180 -9.93 -5.46 4.81
CA ASP A 180 -10.20 -4.99 3.45
C ASP A 180 -9.57 -5.92 2.41
N LEU A 181 -9.57 -7.22 2.72
CA LEU A 181 -9.00 -8.21 1.81
C LEU A 181 -9.98 -8.50 0.68
N HIS A 182 -9.82 -7.82 -0.45
CA HIS A 182 -10.53 -8.09 -1.68
C HIS A 182 -9.55 -8.19 -2.84
N TYR A 183 -10.01 -8.64 -4.01
CA TYR A 183 -9.18 -8.86 -5.21
C TYR A 183 -8.16 -7.74 -5.50
N GLY A 184 -8.55 -6.47 -5.34
CA GLY A 184 -7.68 -5.32 -5.62
C GLY A 184 -6.52 -5.13 -4.65
N ASN A 185 -6.56 -5.82 -3.51
CA ASN A 185 -5.51 -5.77 -2.48
C ASN A 185 -4.59 -6.99 -2.50
N PHE A 186 -4.71 -7.83 -3.55
CA PHE A 186 -3.77 -8.89 -3.88
C PHE A 186 -3.03 -8.55 -5.18
N MET A 187 -1.72 -8.52 -5.09
CA MET A 187 -0.80 -8.16 -6.16
C MET A 187 0.21 -9.28 -6.38
N LEU A 188 1.04 -9.17 -7.40
CA LEU A 188 2.05 -10.17 -7.76
C LEU A 188 3.47 -9.59 -7.74
N ARG A 189 4.39 -10.33 -7.11
CA ARG A 189 5.84 -10.21 -7.24
C ARG A 189 6.35 -11.45 -7.98
N GLY A 190 6.43 -11.37 -9.30
CA GLY A 190 6.59 -12.57 -10.13
C GLY A 190 5.39 -13.50 -9.89
N GLU A 191 5.64 -14.72 -9.44
CA GLU A 191 4.58 -15.69 -9.09
C GLU A 191 4.12 -15.60 -7.63
N THR A 192 4.78 -14.78 -6.80
CA THR A 192 4.45 -14.64 -5.39
C THR A 192 3.29 -13.66 -5.19
N ILE A 193 2.24 -14.12 -4.50
CA ILE A 193 1.10 -13.29 -4.10
C ILE A 193 1.52 -12.36 -2.96
N VAL A 194 1.26 -11.07 -3.09
CA VAL A 194 1.56 -10.02 -2.11
C VAL A 194 0.28 -9.30 -1.72
N ILE A 195 0.07 -9.11 -0.42
CA ILE A 195 -1.06 -8.37 0.14
C ILE A 195 -0.66 -6.90 0.23
N SER A 196 -1.34 -6.01 -0.49
CA SER A 196 -0.91 -4.61 -0.62
C SER A 196 -1.62 -3.63 0.31
N ASP A 197 -2.82 -3.95 0.79
CA ASP A 197 -3.65 -3.05 1.59
C ASP A 197 -4.71 -3.84 2.39
N PRO A 198 -4.37 -4.46 3.54
CA PRO A 198 -5.26 -5.42 4.20
C PRO A 198 -6.33 -4.78 5.10
N TYR A 199 -6.27 -3.47 5.35
CA TYR A 199 -7.11 -2.81 6.35
C TYR A 199 -7.78 -1.57 5.79
N ALA A 200 -9.05 -1.38 6.12
CA ALA A 200 -9.79 -0.14 5.90
C ALA A 200 -10.26 0.45 7.23
N GLY A 201 -10.54 1.74 7.28
CA GLY A 201 -11.18 2.34 8.47
C GLY A 201 -10.80 3.77 8.82
N ALA A 202 -10.04 4.48 7.99
CA ALA A 202 -9.88 5.92 8.16
C ALA A 202 -11.20 6.66 7.93
N LYS A 203 -11.64 7.44 8.93
CA LYS A 203 -12.70 8.46 8.74
C LYS A 203 -12.21 9.68 7.95
N THR A 204 -10.91 9.77 7.68
CA THR A 204 -10.28 10.88 6.96
C THR A 204 -10.24 10.58 5.47
N VAL A 205 -11.40 10.76 4.84
CA VAL A 205 -11.53 10.73 3.37
C VAL A 205 -10.71 11.87 2.77
N PHE A 206 -10.07 11.59 1.65
CA PHE A 206 -9.55 12.59 0.73
C PHE A 206 -10.77 13.25 0.06
N LYS A 207 -11.41 14.23 0.73
CA LYS A 207 -12.61 14.88 0.18
C LYS A 207 -12.31 15.46 -1.21
N ARG A 208 -13.11 15.06 -2.21
CA ARG A 208 -13.42 15.91 -3.36
C ARG A 208 -14.31 17.03 -2.85
N GLU A 209 -13.83 18.26 -2.89
CA GLU A 209 -14.75 19.40 -2.86
C GLU A 209 -15.30 19.54 -4.29
N TYR A 210 -16.60 19.31 -4.44
CA TYR A 210 -17.33 19.55 -5.69
C TYR A 210 -17.72 21.02 -5.81
#